data_AF-A0A7J4EQD9-F1
#
_entry.id   AF-A0A7J4EQD9-F1
#
_cell.length_a   1.000
_cell.length_b   1.000
_cell.length_c   1.000
_cell.angle_alpha   90.00
_cell.angle_beta   90.00
_cell.angle_gamma   90.00
#
_symmetry.space_group_name_H-M   'P 1'
#
loop_
_entity.id
_entity.type
_entity.pdbx_description
1 polymer ?
#
loop_
_entity_poly.entity_id
_entity_poly.type
_entity_poly.pdbx_seq_one_letter_code
_entity_poly.pdbx_strand_id
1 'polypeptide(L)'
;MINAIEYKQRENFHHLFSDNAVFNPLISPAISRDLYEIPIEESDLLTGKQVEIESSYYLSPIEVIKSLKEVYFFLEPERVQKFLLDNKELIPVLQEAPIYIQEIFGSSMLIYLDLHSDPEEDWDELFIVIKSPYDAEKAFSLEEKLFEEWFIDIMDKVQGRLNITEEPL
;
A
#
# COMPACT_ATOMS: atom_id res chain seq x y z
N MET A 1 -20.01 -1.75 41.90
CA MET A 1 -19.10 -2.86 42.25
C MET A 1 -18.86 -3.67 40.98
N ILE A 2 -17.94 -3.23 40.12
CA ILE A 2 -17.28 -4.01 39.04
C ILE A 2 -15.86 -3.44 38.90
N ASN A 3 -14.91 -4.34 38.66
CA ASN A 3 -13.49 -4.29 38.99
C ASN A 3 -12.62 -3.32 38.17
N ALA A 4 -11.63 -2.77 38.88
CA ALA A 4 -10.40 -2.17 38.38
C ALA A 4 -9.31 -3.25 38.27
N ILE A 5 -8.58 -3.25 37.15
CA ILE A 5 -7.27 -3.87 36.82
C ILE A 5 -7.15 -3.56 35.30
N GLU A 6 -6.14 -2.95 34.69
CA GLU A 6 -4.83 -2.42 35.04
C GLU A 6 -4.48 -1.46 33.88
N TYR A 7 -4.46 -0.14 34.09
CA TYR A 7 -3.96 0.79 33.07
C TYR A 7 -2.47 1.03 33.35
N LYS A 8 -1.64 0.28 32.62
CA LYS A 8 -0.20 0.22 32.76
C LYS A 8 0.45 1.33 31.95
N GLN A 9 0.97 2.31 32.69
CA GLN A 9 2.26 3.00 32.51
C GLN A 9 2.65 3.66 31.16
N ARG A 10 2.86 4.99 31.27
CA ARG A 10 4.06 5.79 30.91
C ARG A 10 4.50 5.81 29.44
N GLU A 11 4.34 6.95 28.75
CA GLU A 11 5.21 8.15 28.74
C GLU A 11 6.57 8.00 28.03
N ASN A 12 6.91 9.04 27.26
CA ASN A 12 8.07 9.29 26.38
C ASN A 12 7.85 8.77 24.94
N PHE A 13 7.91 9.59 23.88
CA PHE A 13 9.00 10.50 23.52
C PHE A 13 8.51 11.77 22.78
N HIS A 14 8.84 12.94 23.33
CA HIS A 14 9.08 14.18 22.57
C HIS A 14 10.61 14.39 22.53
N HIS A 15 11.11 14.98 21.43
CA HIS A 15 12.51 15.14 20.99
C HIS A 15 13.06 13.87 20.31
N LEU A 16 13.47 13.91 19.04
CA LEU A 16 14.58 14.72 18.50
C LEU A 16 14.37 15.07 17.02
N PHE A 17 14.48 16.35 16.69
CA PHE A 17 14.92 16.85 15.37
C PHE A 17 16.39 17.29 15.48
N SER A 18 17.06 17.35 14.32
CA SER A 18 18.47 17.74 14.06
C SER A 18 19.50 16.64 14.33
N ASP A 19 20.42 16.26 13.44
CA ASP A 19 21.14 17.02 12.40
C ASP A 19 21.66 16.13 11.24
N ASN A 20 22.04 16.83 10.16
CA ASN A 20 22.82 16.45 8.98
C ASN A 20 23.87 15.32 9.13
N ALA A 21 23.95 14.42 8.15
CA ALA A 21 25.24 13.95 7.59
C ALA A 21 25.11 13.17 6.25
N VAL A 22 25.50 13.84 5.17
CA VAL A 22 26.53 13.42 4.20
C VAL A 22 26.37 12.05 3.49
N PHE A 23 26.10 12.19 2.20
CA PHE A 23 26.32 11.26 1.09
C PHE A 23 27.79 10.78 1.02
N ASN A 24 28.06 9.46 1.03
CA ASN A 24 28.87 8.83 -0.02
C ASN A 24 28.80 7.28 0.00
N PRO A 25 28.84 6.60 -1.17
CA PRO A 25 28.69 5.16 -1.32
C PRO A 25 30.05 4.46 -1.44
N LEU A 26 30.24 3.36 -0.70
CA LEU A 26 31.34 2.42 -0.94
C LEU A 26 30.85 0.97 -0.78
N ILE A 27 30.66 0.36 -1.95
CA ILE A 27 30.99 -1.02 -2.35
C ILE A 27 31.17 -2.07 -1.23
N SER A 28 30.34 -3.11 -1.38
CA SER A 28 30.27 -4.45 -0.78
C SER A 28 31.62 -5.18 -0.57
N PRO A 29 31.67 -6.32 0.16
CA PRO A 29 31.40 -7.60 -0.51
C PRO A 29 30.79 -8.71 0.38
N ALA A 30 29.84 -9.48 -0.18
CA ALA A 30 29.84 -10.96 -0.15
C ALA A 30 28.49 -11.52 -0.65
N ILE A 31 28.34 -11.63 -1.98
CA ILE A 31 27.35 -12.53 -2.57
C ILE A 31 28.11 -13.82 -2.91
N SER A 32 27.79 -14.90 -2.19
CA SER A 32 28.28 -16.24 -2.49
C SER A 32 27.78 -16.66 -3.86
N ARG A 33 28.76 -17.04 -4.68
CA ARG A 33 28.63 -17.61 -6.02
C ARG A 33 27.98 -19.00 -5.93
N ASP A 34 26.89 -19.19 -6.66
CA ASP A 34 26.71 -20.38 -7.48
C ASP A 34 26.28 -19.90 -8.87
N LEU A 35 27.27 -19.85 -9.75
CA LEU A 35 27.20 -19.38 -11.13
C LEU A 35 26.64 -20.51 -12.00
N TYR A 36 25.53 -20.25 -12.70
CA TYR A 36 25.22 -20.98 -13.92
C TYR A 36 26.17 -20.47 -15.00
N GLU A 37 27.19 -21.28 -15.36
CA GLU A 37 28.04 -21.01 -16.51
C GLU A 37 27.21 -21.19 -17.80
N ILE A 38 26.85 -20.07 -18.42
CA ILE A 38 26.40 -20.05 -19.81
C ILE A 38 27.68 -20.01 -20.68
N PRO A 39 27.88 -20.94 -21.62
CA PRO A 39 29.00 -20.85 -22.56
C PRO A 39 28.75 -19.65 -23.49
N ILE A 40 29.59 -18.62 -23.38
CA ILE A 40 29.60 -17.52 -24.34
C ILE A 40 30.56 -17.95 -25.45
N GLU A 41 30.04 -18.23 -26.65
CA GLU A 41 30.91 -18.43 -27.82
C GLU A 41 31.62 -17.10 -28.15
N GLU A 42 32.95 -17.14 -28.28
CA GLU A 42 33.86 -15.99 -28.44
C GLU A 42 33.64 -15.14 -29.73
N SER A 43 32.58 -15.37 -30.51
CA SER A 43 32.39 -14.73 -31.81
C SER A 43 31.67 -13.36 -31.79
N ASP A 44 31.15 -12.91 -30.64
CA ASP A 44 30.37 -11.65 -30.56
C ASP A 44 31.14 -10.44 -29.99
N LEU A 45 32.45 -10.54 -29.79
CA LEU A 45 33.28 -9.49 -29.18
C LEU A 45 33.57 -8.25 -30.08
N LEU A 46 32.87 -8.07 -31.19
CA LEU A 46 33.13 -6.96 -32.14
C LEU A 46 31.87 -6.31 -32.70
N THR A 47 30.95 -5.86 -31.86
CA THR A 47 30.20 -4.63 -32.15
C THR A 47 29.96 -3.85 -30.87
N GLY A 48 30.47 -2.62 -30.80
CA GLY A 48 30.26 -1.70 -29.68
C GLY A 48 28.82 -1.19 -29.61
N LYS A 49 27.85 -2.11 -29.43
CA LYS A 49 26.48 -1.77 -29.11
C LYS A 49 26.38 -1.76 -27.59
N GLN A 50 26.41 -0.57 -27.01
CA GLN A 50 25.97 -0.40 -25.63
C GLN A 50 24.56 -0.98 -25.54
N VAL A 51 24.43 -2.10 -24.85
CA VAL A 51 23.12 -2.58 -24.40
C VAL A 51 22.72 -1.60 -23.30
N GLU A 52 21.94 -0.59 -23.67
CA GLU A 52 21.14 0.15 -22.71
C GLU A 52 20.22 -0.88 -22.06
N ILE A 53 20.60 -1.34 -20.88
CA ILE A 53 19.72 -2.08 -20.00
C ILE A 53 18.75 -1.01 -19.49
N GLU A 54 17.67 -0.76 -20.23
CA GLU A 54 16.49 -0.07 -19.71
C GLU A 54 15.93 -0.95 -18.60
N SER A 55 16.51 -0.84 -17.39
CA SER A 55 15.90 -1.40 -16.19
C SER A 55 14.74 -0.49 -15.82
N SER A 56 13.65 -0.55 -16.58
CA SER A 56 12.36 -0.14 -16.03
C SER A 56 12.07 -1.15 -14.91
N TYR A 57 12.41 -0.78 -13.68
CA TYR A 57 12.25 -1.61 -12.49
C TYR A 57 10.76 -1.90 -12.27
N TYR A 58 10.25 -2.94 -12.93
CA TYR A 58 8.95 -3.50 -12.61
C TYR A 58 9.08 -4.15 -11.24
N LEU A 59 8.66 -3.44 -10.19
CA LEU A 59 8.52 -4.02 -8.86
C LEU A 59 7.61 -5.24 -8.96
N SER A 60 8.00 -6.32 -8.29
CA SER A 60 7.12 -7.47 -8.16
C SER A 60 5.83 -7.07 -7.43
N PRO A 61 4.67 -7.73 -7.69
CA PRO A 61 3.44 -7.44 -6.97
C PRO A 61 3.60 -7.47 -5.44
N ILE A 62 4.50 -8.32 -4.94
CA ILE A 62 4.84 -8.42 -3.52
C ILE A 62 5.51 -7.14 -3.01
N GLU A 63 6.43 -6.55 -3.77
CA GLU A 63 7.09 -5.29 -3.41
C GLU A 63 6.10 -4.12 -3.45
N VAL A 64 5.20 -4.10 -4.45
CA VAL A 64 4.15 -3.08 -4.51
C VAL A 64 3.18 -3.20 -3.32
N ILE A 65 2.73 -4.40 -2.97
CA ILE A 65 1.87 -4.62 -1.80
C ILE A 65 2.59 -4.23 -0.49
N LYS A 66 3.92 -4.44 -0.40
CA LYS A 66 4.70 -3.94 0.74
C LYS A 66 4.66 -2.41 0.82
N SER A 67 4.78 -1.70 -0.30
CA SER A 67 4.70 -0.24 -0.32
C SER A 67 3.31 0.28 0.10
N LEU A 68 2.23 -0.46 -0.19
CA LEU A 68 0.89 -0.08 0.28
C LEU A 68 0.79 -0.03 1.82
N LYS A 69 1.60 -0.81 2.54
CA LYS A 69 1.63 -0.77 4.02
C LYS A 69 2.21 0.52 4.60
N GLU A 70 2.85 1.35 3.77
CA GLU A 70 3.33 2.67 4.18
C GLU A 70 2.19 3.70 4.25
N VAL A 71 1.07 3.40 3.60
CA VAL A 71 -0.10 4.30 3.48
C VAL A 71 -1.34 3.72 4.16
N TYR A 72 -1.48 2.40 4.18
CA TYR A 72 -2.65 1.69 4.67
C TYR A 72 -2.34 0.82 5.89
N PHE A 73 -3.28 0.77 6.83
CA PHE A 73 -3.32 -0.21 7.90
C PHE A 73 -4.14 -1.43 7.48
N PHE A 74 -3.50 -2.59 7.33
CA PHE A 74 -4.22 -3.82 6.98
C PHE A 74 -4.80 -4.44 8.25
N LEU A 75 -6.13 -4.59 8.33
CA LEU A 75 -6.75 -5.20 9.52
C LEU A 75 -6.43 -6.69 9.64
N GLU A 76 -6.42 -7.40 8.52
CA GLU A 76 -6.00 -8.81 8.44
C GLU A 76 -4.86 -8.98 7.41
N PRO A 77 -3.60 -8.65 7.77
CA PRO A 77 -2.53 -8.47 6.81
C PRO A 77 -2.27 -9.65 5.88
N GLU A 78 -2.39 -10.89 6.38
CA GLU A 78 -2.18 -12.09 5.56
C GLU A 78 -3.31 -12.30 4.54
N ARG A 79 -4.56 -12.11 4.97
CA ARG A 79 -5.73 -12.24 4.09
C ARG A 79 -5.78 -11.14 3.05
N VAL A 80 -5.58 -9.88 3.45
CA VAL A 80 -5.51 -8.74 2.52
C VAL A 80 -4.38 -8.94 1.51
N GLN A 81 -3.18 -9.35 1.94
CA GLN A 81 -2.08 -9.62 1.01
C GLN A 81 -2.42 -10.72 0.00
N LYS A 82 -3.01 -11.82 0.48
CA LYS A 82 -3.43 -12.92 -0.39
C LYS A 82 -4.47 -12.44 -1.40
N PHE A 83 -5.48 -11.72 -0.94
CA PHE A 83 -6.54 -11.17 -1.79
C PHE A 83 -5.98 -10.23 -2.87
N LEU A 84 -5.02 -9.36 -2.52
CA LEU A 84 -4.37 -8.46 -3.49
C LEU A 84 -3.47 -9.19 -4.49
N LEU A 85 -2.85 -10.31 -4.10
CA LEU A 85 -2.08 -11.15 -5.01
C LEU A 85 -2.98 -11.89 -6.01
N ASP A 86 -4.18 -12.25 -5.57
CA ASP A 86 -5.20 -12.93 -6.37
C ASP A 86 -5.98 -11.92 -7.27
N ASN A 87 -6.07 -10.65 -6.87
CA ASN A 87 -6.78 -9.55 -7.56
C ASN A 87 -5.86 -8.35 -7.85
N LYS A 88 -4.85 -8.56 -8.70
CA LYS A 88 -3.76 -7.59 -8.95
C LYS A 88 -4.23 -6.29 -9.63
N GLU A 89 -5.38 -6.32 -10.30
CA GLU A 89 -6.04 -5.16 -10.90
C GLU A 89 -6.43 -4.09 -9.88
N LEU A 90 -6.57 -4.46 -8.60
CA LEU A 90 -6.84 -3.52 -7.52
C LEU A 90 -5.59 -2.72 -7.10
N ILE A 91 -4.39 -3.25 -7.37
CA ILE A 91 -3.15 -2.63 -6.90
C ILE A 91 -2.97 -1.19 -7.43
N PRO A 92 -3.10 -0.91 -8.74
CA PRO A 92 -3.01 0.46 -9.26
C PRO A 92 -4.04 1.40 -8.64
N VAL A 93 -5.27 0.91 -8.41
CA VAL A 93 -6.36 1.68 -7.81
C VAL A 93 -6.02 2.06 -6.36
N LEU A 94 -5.46 1.11 -5.60
CA LEU A 94 -5.01 1.34 -4.22
C LEU A 94 -3.78 2.25 -4.13
N GLN A 95 -2.95 2.34 -5.18
CA GLN A 95 -1.87 3.32 -5.23
C GLN A 95 -2.39 4.74 -5.50
N GLU A 96 -3.49 4.86 -6.24
CA GLU A 96 -4.11 6.13 -6.62
C GLU A 96 -5.01 6.71 -5.51
N ALA A 97 -5.80 5.86 -4.85
CA ALA A 97 -6.80 6.25 -3.85
C ALA A 97 -6.31 7.23 -2.75
N PRO A 98 -5.09 7.12 -2.18
CA PRO A 98 -4.64 8.03 -1.14
C PRO A 98 -4.59 9.49 -1.59
N ILE A 99 -4.34 9.76 -2.87
CA ILE A 99 -4.27 11.13 -3.40
C ILE A 99 -5.64 11.79 -3.26
N TYR A 100 -6.70 11.14 -3.75
CA TYR A 100 -8.06 11.66 -3.69
C TYR A 100 -8.61 11.73 -2.26
N ILE A 101 -8.32 10.70 -1.44
CA ILE A 101 -8.71 10.69 -0.03
C ILE A 101 -8.09 11.89 0.69
N GLN A 102 -6.81 12.18 0.45
CA GLN A 102 -6.13 13.31 1.09
C GLN A 102 -6.61 14.66 0.56
N GLU A 103 -6.96 14.78 -0.71
CA GLU A 103 -7.52 16.01 -1.28
C GLU A 103 -8.90 16.34 -0.72
N ILE A 104 -9.71 15.32 -0.42
CA ILE A 104 -11.10 15.49 0.04
C ILE A 104 -11.20 15.52 1.56
N PHE A 105 -10.59 14.56 2.26
CA PHE A 105 -10.64 14.45 3.72
C PHE A 105 -9.46 15.13 4.43
N GLY A 106 -8.38 15.44 3.72
CA GLY A 106 -7.15 15.99 4.30
C GLY A 106 -6.10 14.93 4.61
N SER A 107 -4.84 15.36 4.74
CA SER A 107 -3.67 14.47 4.82
C SER A 107 -3.49 13.71 6.14
N SER A 108 -4.33 13.93 7.15
CA SER A 108 -4.17 13.36 8.49
C SER A 108 -5.08 12.16 8.78
N MET A 109 -5.78 11.64 7.76
CA MET A 109 -6.69 10.50 7.95
C MET A 109 -5.92 9.19 8.02
N LEU A 110 -6.39 8.30 8.91
CA LEU A 110 -5.94 6.92 8.93
C LEU A 110 -6.78 6.13 7.94
N ILE A 111 -6.13 5.37 7.06
CA ILE A 111 -6.79 4.60 6.02
C ILE A 111 -6.51 3.13 6.26
N TYR A 112 -7.56 2.32 6.32
CA TYR A 112 -7.47 0.89 6.56
C TYR A 112 -7.89 0.11 5.33
N LEU A 113 -7.33 -1.09 5.19
CA LEU A 113 -7.85 -2.11 4.29
C LEU A 113 -8.47 -3.23 5.11
N ASP A 114 -9.77 -3.42 4.90
CA ASP A 114 -10.58 -4.42 5.58
C ASP A 114 -11.16 -5.40 4.56
N LEU A 115 -11.02 -6.70 4.80
CA LEU A 115 -11.48 -7.73 3.87
C LEU A 115 -12.71 -8.42 4.46
N HIS A 116 -13.85 -8.23 3.79
CA HIS A 116 -15.10 -8.86 4.17
C HIS A 116 -15.32 -10.08 3.27
N SER A 117 -15.77 -11.18 3.88
CA SER A 117 -16.05 -12.43 3.17
C SER A 117 -17.49 -12.82 3.42
N ASP A 118 -18.24 -13.03 2.34
CA ASP A 118 -19.56 -13.66 2.40
C ASP A 118 -19.42 -15.17 2.20
N PRO A 119 -19.58 -15.99 3.26
CA PRO A 119 -19.47 -17.44 3.16
C PRO A 119 -20.62 -18.10 2.37
N GLU A 120 -21.72 -17.40 2.12
CA GLU A 120 -22.85 -17.92 1.34
C GLU A 120 -22.64 -17.75 -0.17
N GLU A 121 -21.95 -16.69 -0.59
CA GLU A 121 -21.72 -16.36 -2.00
C GLU A 121 -20.29 -16.66 -2.51
N ASP A 122 -19.39 -17.14 -1.64
CA ASP A 122 -17.95 -17.35 -1.95
C ASP A 122 -17.34 -16.07 -2.56
N TRP A 123 -17.76 -14.92 -2.01
CA TRP A 123 -17.38 -13.60 -2.48
C TRP A 123 -16.60 -12.86 -1.40
N ASP A 124 -15.43 -12.37 -1.79
CA ASP A 124 -14.57 -11.54 -0.96
C ASP A 124 -14.57 -10.11 -1.51
N GLU A 125 -14.70 -9.15 -0.61
CA GLU A 125 -14.74 -7.73 -0.91
C GLU A 125 -13.78 -6.95 -0.02
N LEU A 126 -12.98 -6.07 -0.65
CA LEU A 126 -12.03 -5.22 0.05
C LEU A 126 -12.63 -3.83 0.26
N PHE A 127 -12.59 -3.35 1.49
CA PHE A 127 -12.99 -1.99 1.85
C PHE A 127 -11.78 -1.11 2.13
N ILE A 128 -11.78 0.08 1.53
CA ILE A 128 -10.99 1.21 2.02
C ILE A 128 -11.82 1.89 3.11
N VAL A 129 -11.39 1.75 4.36
CA VAL A 129 -12.06 2.36 5.51
C VAL A 129 -11.30 3.61 5.92
N ILE A 130 -11.93 4.77 5.78
CA ILE A 130 -11.36 6.07 6.12
C ILE A 130 -11.80 6.40 7.55
N LYS A 131 -10.84 6.50 8.48
CA LYS A 131 -11.12 6.93 9.86
C LYS A 131 -11.02 8.44 9.98
N SER A 132 -12.15 9.10 10.22
CA SER A 132 -12.21 10.56 10.33
C SER A 132 -12.75 11.04 11.69
N PRO A 133 -12.35 12.24 12.16
CA PRO A 133 -12.89 12.85 13.36
C PRO A 133 -14.14 13.69 13.07
N TYR A 134 -14.73 13.58 11.88
CA TYR A 134 -15.86 14.41 11.47
C TYR A 134 -17.17 13.88 12.04
N ASP A 135 -18.17 14.77 12.15
CA ASP A 135 -19.53 14.33 12.44
C ASP A 135 -20.14 13.61 11.22
N ALA A 136 -21.23 12.88 11.46
CA ALA A 136 -21.86 12.04 10.44
C ALA A 136 -22.31 12.82 9.19
N GLU A 137 -22.81 14.05 9.35
CA GLU A 137 -23.25 14.87 8.20
C GLU A 137 -22.07 15.27 7.33
N LYS A 138 -20.98 15.72 7.94
CA LYS A 138 -19.77 16.09 7.22
C LYS A 138 -19.07 14.87 6.61
N ALA A 139 -18.93 13.78 7.37
CA ALA A 139 -18.35 12.53 6.89
C ALA A 139 -19.08 12.03 5.64
N PHE A 140 -20.41 11.96 5.71
CA PHE A 140 -21.25 11.57 4.58
C PHE A 140 -21.04 12.48 3.36
N SER A 141 -21.01 13.80 3.55
CA SER A 141 -20.80 14.74 2.43
C SER A 141 -19.42 14.59 1.76
N LEU A 142 -18.39 14.21 2.52
CA LEU A 142 -17.05 14.00 1.99
C LEU A 142 -16.93 12.64 1.31
N GLU A 143 -17.59 11.61 1.84
CA GLU A 143 -17.67 10.29 1.20
C GLU A 143 -18.42 10.36 -0.13
N GLU A 144 -19.56 11.06 -0.18
CA GLU A 144 -20.31 11.32 -1.41
C GLU A 144 -19.43 12.06 -2.44
N LYS A 145 -18.71 13.09 -1.99
CA LYS A 145 -17.77 13.80 -2.86
C LYS A 145 -16.65 12.90 -3.39
N LEU A 146 -16.05 12.05 -2.56
CA LEU A 146 -15.02 11.09 -2.99
C LEU A 146 -15.59 10.07 -3.98
N PHE A 147 -16.83 9.65 -3.76
CA PHE A 147 -17.52 8.77 -4.68
C PHE A 147 -17.71 9.41 -6.06
N GLU A 148 -18.22 10.64 -6.10
CA GLU A 148 -18.49 11.38 -7.33
C GLU A 148 -17.22 11.80 -8.09
N GLU A 149 -16.17 12.22 -7.39
CA GLU A 149 -14.96 12.77 -8.01
C GLU A 149 -13.95 11.71 -8.45
N TRP A 150 -14.00 10.50 -7.87
CA TRP A 150 -12.99 9.47 -8.14
C TRP A 150 -13.57 8.06 -8.26
N PHE A 151 -14.40 7.64 -7.29
CA PHE A 151 -14.77 6.23 -7.22
C PHE A 151 -15.60 5.78 -8.43
N ILE A 152 -16.51 6.64 -8.93
CA ILE A 152 -17.34 6.32 -10.10
C ILE A 152 -16.52 5.97 -11.35
N ASP A 153 -15.34 6.58 -11.53
CA ASP A 153 -14.46 6.38 -12.68
C ASP A 153 -13.66 5.07 -12.61
N ILE A 154 -13.63 4.42 -11.45
CA ILE A 154 -12.92 3.16 -11.22
C ILE A 154 -13.85 1.97 -10.99
N MET A 155 -15.17 2.16 -10.86
CA MET A 155 -16.14 1.09 -10.58
C MET A 155 -16.03 -0.08 -11.56
N ASP A 156 -15.91 0.22 -12.86
CA ASP A 156 -15.75 -0.79 -13.91
C ASP A 156 -14.42 -1.55 -13.80
N LYS A 157 -13.37 -0.91 -13.27
CA LYS A 157 -12.03 -1.50 -13.11
C LYS A 157 -11.98 -2.46 -11.94
N VAL A 158 -12.72 -2.16 -10.87
CA VAL A 158 -12.69 -2.94 -9.62
C VAL A 158 -13.71 -4.07 -9.57
N GLN A 159 -14.66 -4.12 -10.52
CA GLN A 159 -15.60 -5.24 -10.71
C GLN A 159 -16.34 -5.66 -9.42
N GLY A 160 -16.66 -4.69 -8.55
CA GLY A 160 -17.33 -4.93 -7.28
C GLY A 160 -16.48 -5.61 -6.20
N ARG A 161 -15.15 -5.69 -6.37
CA ARG A 161 -14.21 -6.26 -5.39
C ARG A 161 -13.59 -5.24 -4.44
N LEU A 162 -13.81 -3.95 -4.72
CA LEU A 162 -13.35 -2.85 -3.91
C LEU A 162 -14.54 -1.94 -3.62
N ASN A 163 -14.66 -1.52 -2.37
CA ASN A 163 -15.57 -0.49 -1.92
C ASN A 163 -14.86 0.50 -1.00
N ILE A 164 -15.50 1.64 -0.74
CA ILE A 164 -15.04 2.66 0.19
C ILE A 164 -16.11 2.92 1.24
N THR A 165 -15.69 3.26 2.44
CA THR A 165 -16.57 3.71 3.52
C THR A 165 -15.84 4.66 4.45
N GLU A 166 -16.57 5.58 5.07
CA GLU A 166 -16.09 6.34 6.23
C GLU A 166 -16.55 5.68 7.53
N GLU A 167 -15.69 5.70 8.54
CA GLU A 167 -16.08 5.36 9.91
C GLU A 167 -15.46 6.35 10.92
N PRO A 168 -16.16 6.67 12.02
CA PRO A 168 -15.63 7.56 13.04
C PRO A 168 -14.36 7.01 13.69
N LEU A 169 -13.47 7.93 14.08
CA LEU A 169 -12.22 7.66 14.80
C LEU A 169 -12.45 7.11 16.22
#